data_AF-A0A238YVR7-F1
#
_entry.id   AF-A0A238YVR7-F1
#
_cell.length_a   1.000
_cell.length_b   1.000
_cell.length_c   1.000
_cell.angle_alpha   90.00
_cell.angle_beta   90.00
_cell.angle_gamma   90.00
#
_symmetry.space_group_name_H-M   'P 1'
#
loop_
_entity.id
_entity.type
_entity.pdbx_description
1 polymer ?
#
loop_
_entity_poly.entity_id
_entity_poly.type
_entity_poly.pdbx_seq_one_letter_code
_entity_poly.pdbx_strand_id
1 'polypeptide(L)'
;MSTPSTQLEKDIEKILPEDIINTLQSGYKVFTGDKDQLDDLLKNGSTLLRKASQRFTTTQLILGVAVLAGLAVFAAAKATEYAEDSHH
;
A
#
# COMPACT_ATOMS: atom_id res chain seq x y z
N MET A 1 -32.23 16.62 0.02
CA MET A 1 -31.53 15.57 0.79
C MET A 1 -30.77 14.70 -0.19
N SER A 2 -29.44 14.65 -0.09
CA SER A 2 -28.53 13.57 -0.52
C SER A 2 -27.12 13.94 -0.06
N THR A 3 -26.65 13.31 1.02
CA THR A 3 -25.29 13.45 1.57
C THR A 3 -24.30 12.63 0.72
N PRO A 4 -23.16 13.20 0.28
CA PRO A 4 -22.19 12.51 -0.59
C PRO A 4 -21.29 11.48 0.12
N SER A 5 -21.44 11.29 1.43
CA SER A 5 -20.53 10.49 2.26
C SER A 5 -20.65 8.96 2.07
N THR A 6 -21.77 8.46 1.55
CA THR A 6 -22.09 7.02 1.62
C THR A 6 -21.48 6.15 0.51
N GLN A 7 -20.88 6.75 -0.53
CA GLN A 7 -20.29 5.97 -1.63
C GLN A 7 -18.85 5.53 -1.35
N LEU A 8 -18.09 6.30 -0.57
CA LEU A 8 -16.71 5.98 -0.23
C LEU A 8 -16.61 4.73 0.67
N GLU A 9 -17.54 4.58 1.63
CA GLU A 9 -17.64 3.39 2.49
C GLU A 9 -17.89 2.10 1.70
N LYS A 10 -18.74 2.14 0.67
CA LYS A 10 -19.10 0.97 -0.15
C LYS A 10 -18.00 0.51 -1.12
N ASP A 11 -17.08 1.39 -1.47
CA ASP A 11 -15.94 1.06 -2.34
C ASP A 11 -14.74 0.54 -1.54
N ILE A 12 -14.58 0.99 -0.29
CA ILE A 12 -13.59 0.44 0.65
C ILE A 12 -13.92 -1.02 1.00
N GLU A 13 -15.21 -1.38 1.15
CA GLU A 13 -15.65 -2.77 1.38
C GLU A 13 -15.28 -3.76 0.25
N LYS A 14 -14.94 -3.26 -0.94
CA LYS A 14 -14.70 -4.10 -2.13
C LYS A 14 -13.23 -4.36 -2.43
N ILE A 15 -12.31 -3.80 -1.63
CA ILE A 15 -10.96 -4.33 -1.55
C ILE A 15 -11.01 -5.41 -0.47
N LEU A 16 -11.12 -6.66 -0.89
CA LEU A 16 -11.15 -7.77 0.05
C LEU A 16 -9.87 -7.72 0.91
N PRO A 17 -9.97 -7.69 2.26
CA PRO A 17 -8.80 -7.57 3.14
C PRO A 17 -7.74 -8.63 2.83
N GLU A 18 -8.20 -9.80 2.43
CA GLU A 18 -7.43 -10.95 1.97
C GLU A 18 -6.54 -10.66 0.75
N ASP A 19 -6.97 -9.86 -0.23
CA ASP A 19 -6.13 -9.47 -1.39
C ASP A 19 -4.95 -8.58 -0.97
N ILE A 20 -5.19 -7.66 -0.01
CA ILE A 20 -4.16 -6.80 0.56
C ILE A 20 -3.19 -7.64 1.40
N ILE A 21 -3.71 -8.51 2.28
CA ILE A 21 -2.91 -9.38 3.14
C ILE A 21 -2.01 -10.29 2.31
N ASN A 22 -2.54 -10.91 1.25
CA ASN A 22 -1.78 -11.80 0.37
C ASN A 22 -0.65 -11.05 -0.36
N THR A 23 -0.90 -9.81 -0.79
CA THR A 23 0.09 -8.96 -1.46
C THR A 23 1.16 -8.46 -0.50
N LEU A 24 0.78 -8.09 0.72
CA LEU A 24 1.73 -7.71 1.77
C LEU A 24 2.56 -8.90 2.24
N GLN A 25 1.95 -10.08 2.36
CA GLN A 25 2.64 -11.29 2.79
C GLN A 25 3.63 -11.80 1.74
N SER A 26 3.25 -11.80 0.46
CA SER A 26 4.19 -12.07 -0.64
C SER A 26 5.29 -11.01 -0.69
N GLY A 27 4.98 -9.74 -0.43
CA GLY A 27 5.97 -8.67 -0.39
C GLY A 27 6.95 -8.78 0.73
N TYR A 28 6.46 -9.15 1.90
CA TYR A 28 7.30 -9.46 3.04
C TYR A 28 8.23 -10.65 2.74
N LYS A 29 7.71 -11.74 2.15
CA LYS A 29 8.50 -12.93 1.79
C LYS A 29 9.59 -12.63 0.76
N VAL A 30 9.26 -11.84 -0.26
CA VAL A 30 10.25 -11.32 -1.23
C VAL A 30 11.32 -10.50 -0.54
N PHE A 31 10.93 -9.61 0.37
CA PHE A 31 11.86 -8.75 1.11
C PHE A 31 12.79 -9.56 2.02
N THR A 32 12.33 -10.71 2.54
CA THR A 32 13.14 -11.65 3.33
C THR A 32 14.03 -12.59 2.49
N GLY A 33 14.03 -12.47 1.14
CA GLY A 33 14.97 -13.14 0.26
C GLY A 33 14.39 -14.25 -0.64
N ASP A 34 13.08 -14.49 -0.58
CA ASP A 34 12.42 -15.52 -1.40
C ASP A 34 12.00 -14.95 -2.76
N LYS A 35 12.93 -15.00 -3.73
CA LYS A 35 12.76 -14.39 -5.06
C LYS A 35 11.66 -15.04 -5.89
N ASP A 36 11.22 -16.25 -5.56
CA ASP A 36 10.15 -16.95 -6.27
C ASP A 36 8.78 -16.29 -6.07
N GLN A 37 8.63 -15.46 -5.04
CA GLN A 37 7.40 -14.70 -4.76
C GLN A 37 7.37 -13.33 -5.48
N LEU A 38 8.43 -12.93 -6.17
CA LEU A 38 8.49 -11.64 -6.89
C LEU A 38 7.48 -11.57 -8.03
N ASP A 39 7.39 -12.65 -8.81
CA ASP A 39 6.46 -12.73 -9.93
C ASP A 39 5.01 -12.67 -9.46
N ASP A 40 4.69 -13.37 -8.36
CA ASP A 40 3.38 -13.32 -7.73
C ASP A 40 3.07 -11.93 -7.16
N LEU A 41 4.06 -11.26 -6.56
CA LEU A 41 3.91 -9.89 -6.09
C LEU A 41 3.68 -8.90 -7.23
N LEU A 42 4.43 -9.01 -8.32
CA LEU A 42 4.25 -8.16 -9.50
C LEU A 42 2.89 -8.40 -10.14
N LYS A 43 2.44 -9.65 -10.22
CA LYS A 43 1.15 -10.03 -10.77
C LYS A 43 -0.02 -9.55 -9.91
N ASN A 44 0.04 -9.76 -8.60
CA ASN A 44 -1.00 -9.36 -7.66
C ASN A 44 -1.00 -7.83 -7.46
N GLY A 45 0.19 -7.23 -7.38
CA GLY A 45 0.39 -5.79 -7.27
C GLY A 45 -0.07 -5.03 -8.50
N SER A 46 0.21 -5.51 -9.72
CA SER A 46 -0.28 -4.89 -10.96
C SER A 46 -1.81 -5.00 -11.09
N THR A 47 -2.40 -6.12 -10.65
CA THR A 47 -3.86 -6.30 -10.62
C THR A 47 -4.52 -5.34 -9.62
N LEU A 48 -3.94 -5.18 -8.44
CA LEU A 48 -4.37 -4.22 -7.43
C LEU A 48 -4.23 -2.77 -7.92
N LEU A 49 -3.09 -2.43 -8.52
CA LEU A 49 -2.85 -1.09 -9.06
C LEU A 49 -3.83 -0.75 -10.19
N ARG A 50 -4.14 -1.73 -11.04
CA ARG A 50 -5.15 -1.59 -12.09
C ARG A 50 -6.55 -1.41 -11.51
N LYS A 51 -6.94 -2.19 -10.50
CA LYS A 51 -8.22 -2.02 -9.79
C LYS A 51 -8.28 -0.65 -9.10
N ALA A 52 -7.21 -0.22 -8.46
CA ALA A 52 -7.11 1.09 -7.83
C ALA A 52 -7.22 2.21 -8.87
N SER A 53 -6.52 2.10 -10.00
CA SER A 53 -6.61 3.07 -11.10
C SER A 53 -8.00 3.16 -11.73
N GLN A 54 -8.79 2.08 -11.69
CA GLN A 54 -10.16 2.07 -12.21
C GLN A 54 -11.20 2.53 -11.17
N ARG A 55 -10.91 2.41 -9.88
CA ARG A 55 -11.84 2.71 -8.78
C ARG A 55 -11.64 4.10 -8.17
N PHE A 56 -10.41 4.61 -8.14
CA PHE A 56 -10.10 5.90 -7.56
C PHE A 56 -10.02 6.98 -8.64
N THR A 57 -10.44 8.19 -8.31
CA THR A 57 -10.24 9.34 -9.19
C THR A 57 -8.76 9.72 -9.22
N THR A 58 -8.28 10.33 -10.31
CA THR A 58 -6.88 10.75 -10.46
C THR A 58 -6.38 11.57 -9.26
N THR A 59 -7.23 12.47 -8.73
CA THR A 59 -6.91 13.28 -7.56
C THR A 59 -6.71 12.44 -6.30
N GLN A 60 -7.56 11.43 -6.06
CA GLN A 60 -7.43 10.53 -4.91
C GLN A 60 -6.17 9.66 -4.99
N LEU A 61 -5.78 9.22 -6.19
CA LEU A 61 -4.53 8.50 -6.40
C LEU A 61 -3.31 9.37 -6.14
N ILE A 62 -3.29 10.59 -6.66
CA ILE A 62 -2.17 11.54 -6.44
C ILE A 62 -2.02 11.83 -4.94
N LEU A 63 -3.12 12.15 -4.26
CA LEU A 63 -3.10 12.41 -2.81
C LEU A 63 -2.70 11.14 -2.03
N GLY A 64 -3.20 9.98 -2.43
CA GLY A 64 -2.84 8.69 -1.82
C GLY A 64 -1.34 8.39 -1.93
N VAL A 65 -0.76 8.56 -3.12
CA VAL A 65 0.68 8.37 -3.34
C VAL A 65 1.50 9.38 -2.54
N ALA A 66 1.08 10.64 -2.47
CA ALA A 66 1.78 11.67 -1.69
C ALA A 66 1.81 11.33 -0.19
N VAL A 67 0.69 10.87 0.36
CA VAL A 67 0.62 10.43 1.77
C VAL A 67 1.50 9.20 2.01
N LEU A 68 1.43 8.18 1.14
CA LEU A 68 2.26 6.98 1.25
C LEU A 68 3.76 7.31 1.18
N ALA A 69 4.17 8.19 0.26
CA ALA A 69 5.55 8.63 0.14
C ALA A 69 6.02 9.38 1.39
N GLY A 70 5.20 10.29 1.93
CA GLY A 70 5.51 11.00 3.17
C GLY A 70 5.70 10.06 4.36
N LEU A 71 4.82 9.06 4.51
CA LEU A 71 4.94 8.03 5.55
C LEU A 71 6.21 7.20 5.38
N ALA A 72 6.58 6.83 4.15
CA ALA A 72 7.80 6.06 3.88
C ALA A 72 9.06 6.85 4.26
N VAL A 73 9.14 8.13 3.88
CA VAL A 73 10.26 9.02 4.24
C VAL A 73 10.35 9.20 5.75
N PHE A 74 9.21 9.42 6.42
CA PHE A 74 9.16 9.55 7.87
C PHE A 74 9.61 8.26 8.57
N ALA A 75 9.10 7.10 8.16
CA ALA A 75 9.50 5.82 8.72
C ALA A 75 11.00 5.53 8.51
N ALA A 76 11.55 5.85 7.34
CA ALA A 76 12.97 5.72 7.06
C ALA A 76 13.81 6.65 7.96
N ALA A 77 13.40 7.91 8.11
CA ALA A 77 14.07 8.87 8.99
C ALA A 77 14.03 8.42 10.46
N LYS A 78 12.89 7.94 10.96
CA LYS A 78 12.79 7.36 12.31
C LYS A 78 13.67 6.12 12.44
N ALA A 79 13.66 5.22 11.45
CA ALA A 79 14.48 4.00 11.49
C ALA A 79 15.99 4.30 11.50
N THR A 80 16.44 5.34 10.79
CA THR A 80 17.84 5.80 10.87
C THR A 80 18.16 6.41 12.24
N GLU A 81 17.25 7.19 12.84
CA GLU A 81 17.43 7.70 14.22
C GLU A 81 17.55 6.55 15.24
N TYR A 82 16.70 5.53 15.16
CA TYR A 82 16.80 4.35 16.04
C TYR A 82 18.07 3.52 15.81
N ALA A 83 18.58 3.48 14.58
CA ALA A 83 19.82 2.80 14.24
C ALA A 83 21.07 3.57 14.75
N GLU A 84 21.03 4.90 14.76
CA GLU A 84 22.11 5.74 15.31
C GLU A 84 22.18 5.68 16.85
N ASP A 85 21.04 5.68 17.54
CA ASP A 85 20.98 5.62 19.02
C ASP A 85 21.43 4.26 19.60
N SER A 86 21.49 3.22 18.76
CA SER A 86 21.95 1.87 19.16
C SER A 86 23.48 1.72 19.15
N HIS A 87 24.23 2.74 18.73
CA HIS A 87 25.69 2.73 18.60
C HIS A 87 26.42 3.65 19.59
N HIS A 88 25.75 4.17 20.62
CA HIS A 88 26.34 5.02 21.67
C HIS A 88 26.39 4.34 23.04
#